data_AF-A0A7W5UWU1-F1
#
_entry.id   AF-A0A7W5UWU1-F1
#
_cell.length_a   1.000
_cell.length_b   1.000
_cell.length_c   1.000
_cell.angle_alpha   90.00
_cell.angle_beta   90.00
_cell.angle_gamma   90.00
#
_symmetry.space_group_name_H-M   'P 1'
#
loop_
_entity.id
_entity.type
_entity.pdbx_description
1 polymer ?
#
loop_
_entity_poly.entity_id
_entity_poly.type
_entity_poly.pdbx_seq_one_letter_code
_entity_poly.pdbx_strand_id
1 'polypeptide(L)'
;MRESAWRELMLERGPVGRWRSALGTAAALVGEEVVFAADGTGLLRSYSALFGEDEPLAFRWRMEGRARVRILLVGPEDDEEEDDEGLVVTMEFRRHDADTGATTVLAEPGRDAFWPATYPLEPVAESQ
;
A
#
# COMPACT_ATOMS: atom_id res chain seq x y z
N MET A 1 -11.16 -6.92 18.13
CA MET A 1 -10.95 -5.46 18.17
C MET A 1 -12.00 -4.84 17.23
N ARG A 2 -12.80 -3.84 17.65
CA ARG A 2 -13.85 -3.27 16.77
C ARG A 2 -13.17 -2.49 15.63
N GLU A 3 -13.68 -2.62 14.41
CA GLU A 3 -13.17 -2.00 13.16
C GLU A 3 -12.79 -0.51 13.33
N SER A 4 -13.56 0.23 14.14
CA SER A 4 -13.32 1.64 14.45
C SER A 4 -12.00 1.90 15.22
N ALA A 5 -11.60 1.02 16.14
CA ALA A 5 -10.37 1.19 16.91
C ALA A 5 -9.13 0.88 16.06
N TRP A 6 -9.25 -0.09 15.16
CA TRP A 6 -8.21 -0.44 14.21
C TRP A 6 -8.02 0.68 13.16
N ARG A 7 -9.13 1.28 12.70
CA ARG A 7 -9.10 2.46 11.83
C ARG A 7 -8.38 3.66 12.47
N GLU A 8 -8.72 4.03 13.70
CA GLU A 8 -8.05 5.14 14.39
C GLU A 8 -6.54 4.89 14.55
N LEU A 9 -6.16 3.65 14.88
CA LEU A 9 -4.75 3.26 14.99
C LEU A 9 -4.00 3.46 13.66
N MET A 10 -4.60 3.11 12.52
CA MET A 10 -3.98 3.33 11.21
C MET A 10 -3.84 4.81 10.85
N LEU A 11 -4.85 5.63 11.18
CA LEU A 11 -4.80 7.06 10.88
C LEU A 11 -3.69 7.77 11.68
N GLU A 12 -3.28 7.19 12.81
CA GLU A 12 -2.21 7.68 13.68
C GLU A 12 -0.84 7.05 13.39
N ARG A 13 -0.77 5.74 13.19
CA ARG A 13 0.49 4.98 13.07
C ARG A 13 0.87 4.60 11.64
N GLY A 14 -0.03 4.82 10.70
CA GLY A 14 0.16 4.48 9.30
C GLY A 14 -0.24 3.05 8.96
N PRO A 15 0.00 2.63 7.71
CA PRO A 15 -0.55 1.42 7.12
C PRO A 15 0.22 0.15 7.51
N VAL A 16 0.72 0.04 8.74
CA VAL A 16 1.53 -1.12 9.17
C VAL A 16 0.76 -2.43 8.96
N GLY A 17 1.40 -3.38 8.27
CA GLY A 17 0.83 -4.69 7.96
C GLY A 17 0.74 -4.97 6.46
N ARG A 18 -0.03 -5.99 6.11
CA ARG A 18 -0.22 -6.48 4.74
C ARG A 18 -1.47 -5.89 4.11
N TRP A 19 -1.33 -5.48 2.87
CA TRP A 19 -2.36 -4.84 2.04
C TRP A 19 -2.37 -5.50 0.67
N ARG A 20 -3.51 -5.46 0.00
CA ARG A 20 -3.66 -5.98 -1.36
C ARG A 20 -4.51 -5.05 -2.20
N SER A 21 -4.36 -5.08 -3.52
CA SER A 21 -5.24 -4.29 -4.37
C SER A 21 -6.70 -4.77 -4.30
N ALA A 22 -7.61 -3.80 -4.18
CA ALA A 22 -9.06 -4.02 -4.08
C ALA A 22 -9.63 -4.35 -5.46
N LEU A 23 -9.34 -5.57 -5.94
CA LEU A 23 -9.53 -5.97 -7.34
C LEU A 23 -10.88 -6.58 -7.70
N GLY A 24 -11.78 -6.74 -6.73
CA GLY A 24 -13.03 -7.48 -6.95
C GLY A 24 -12.76 -8.86 -7.57
N THR A 25 -13.53 -9.25 -8.59
CA THR A 25 -13.37 -10.55 -9.29
C THR A 25 -12.10 -10.66 -10.14
N ALA A 26 -11.41 -9.55 -10.44
CA ALA A 26 -10.18 -9.56 -11.23
C ALA A 26 -8.94 -10.01 -10.42
N ALA A 27 -9.07 -10.10 -9.08
CA ALA A 27 -8.00 -10.47 -8.16
C ALA A 27 -7.32 -11.82 -8.44
N ALA A 28 -7.99 -12.71 -9.16
CA ALA A 28 -7.47 -14.04 -9.47
C ALA A 28 -6.38 -14.04 -10.56
N LEU A 29 -6.30 -12.98 -11.37
CA LEU A 29 -5.44 -12.95 -12.57
C LEU A 29 -4.23 -12.04 -12.42
N VAL A 30 -4.39 -10.91 -11.75
CA VAL A 30 -3.32 -9.96 -11.45
C VAL A 30 -3.60 -9.41 -10.06
N GLY A 31 -2.57 -9.13 -9.28
CA GLY A 31 -2.73 -8.43 -8.01
C GLY A 31 -1.43 -7.89 -7.45
N GLU A 32 -1.55 -6.84 -6.67
CA GLU A 32 -0.44 -6.34 -5.86
C GLU A 32 -0.67 -6.69 -4.41
N GLU A 33 0.43 -7.01 -3.74
CA GLU A 33 0.53 -7.12 -2.32
C GLU A 33 1.58 -6.15 -1.81
N VAL A 34 1.24 -5.43 -0.75
CA VAL A 34 2.13 -4.46 -0.14
C VAL A 34 2.24 -4.73 1.35
N VAL A 35 3.47 -4.79 1.84
CA VAL A 35 3.75 -4.92 3.27
C VAL A 35 4.43 -3.63 3.73
N PHE A 36 3.84 -2.98 4.72
CA PHE A 36 4.45 -1.85 5.43
C PHE A 36 4.95 -2.33 6.79
N ALA A 37 6.26 -2.37 6.97
CA ALA A 37 6.88 -2.70 8.25
C ALA A 37 6.90 -1.48 9.17
N ALA A 38 6.80 -1.73 10.48
CA ALA A 38 6.72 -0.68 11.50
C ALA A 38 7.99 0.19 11.62
N ASP A 39 9.11 -0.26 11.04
CA ASP A 39 10.38 0.47 10.99
C ASP A 39 10.45 1.50 9.86
N GLY A 40 9.38 1.64 9.06
CA GLY A 40 9.35 2.54 7.92
C GLY A 40 9.87 1.92 6.63
N THR A 41 10.16 0.62 6.59
CA THR A 41 10.42 -0.11 5.35
C THR A 41 9.15 -0.72 4.79
N GLY A 42 9.14 -1.03 3.50
CA GLY A 42 8.06 -1.77 2.90
C GLY A 42 8.48 -2.51 1.63
N LEU A 43 7.62 -3.43 1.25
CA LEU A 43 7.84 -4.33 0.13
C LEU A 43 6.56 -4.40 -0.70
N LEU A 44 6.68 -4.18 -2.00
CA LEU A 44 5.60 -4.40 -2.96
C LEU A 44 5.91 -5.64 -3.80
N ARG A 45 4.90 -6.49 -3.96
CA ARG A 45 4.95 -7.66 -4.83
C ARG A 45 3.81 -7.57 -5.83
N SER A 46 4.13 -7.74 -7.10
CA SER A 46 3.15 -7.87 -8.16
C SER A 46 3.08 -9.34 -8.58
N TYR A 47 1.86 -9.88 -8.63
CA TYR A 47 1.59 -11.21 -9.14
C TYR A 47 0.73 -11.12 -10.40
N SER A 48 1.08 -11.92 -11.40
CA SER A 48 0.29 -12.16 -12.59
C SER A 48 0.21 -13.65 -12.87
N ALA A 49 -1.00 -14.17 -13.09
CA ALA A 49 -1.20 -15.56 -13.52
C ALA A 49 -0.58 -15.85 -14.90
N LEU A 50 -0.33 -14.81 -15.72
CA LEU A 50 0.24 -14.92 -17.06
C LEU A 50 1.77 -14.80 -17.07
N PHE A 51 2.33 -13.98 -16.18
CA PHE A 51 3.77 -13.64 -16.20
C PHE A 51 4.53 -14.10 -14.95
N GLY A 52 3.84 -14.63 -13.94
CA GLY A 52 4.43 -15.04 -12.67
C GLY A 52 4.49 -13.88 -11.65
N GLU A 53 5.40 -14.02 -10.68
CA GLU A 53 5.68 -12.97 -9.68
C GLU A 53 6.85 -12.12 -10.17
N ASP A 54 6.68 -10.80 -10.11
CA ASP A 54 7.78 -9.86 -10.35
C ASP A 54 8.74 -9.83 -9.15
N GLU A 55 9.96 -9.34 -9.38
CA GLU A 55 10.89 -9.08 -8.29
C GLU A 55 10.29 -8.06 -7.31
N PRO A 56 10.31 -8.33 -5.99
CA PRO A 56 9.72 -7.42 -5.02
C PRO A 56 10.39 -6.04 -5.04
N LEU A 57 9.59 -4.98 -5.13
CA LEU A 57 10.05 -3.61 -5.09
C LEU A 57 10.15 -3.13 -3.62
N ALA A 58 11.35 -2.82 -3.17
CA ALA A 58 11.60 -2.26 -1.85
C ALA A 58 11.34 -0.75 -1.82
N PHE A 59 10.80 -0.27 -0.70
CA PHE A 59 10.57 1.16 -0.49
C PHE A 59 10.71 1.54 0.99
N ARG A 60 10.87 2.84 1.24
CA ARG A 60 10.73 3.45 2.57
C ARG A 60 9.42 4.22 2.64
N TRP A 61 8.84 4.32 3.82
CA TRP A 61 7.60 5.06 4.05
C TRP A 61 7.60 5.76 5.39
N ARG A 62 6.80 6.82 5.49
CA ARG A 62 6.51 7.52 6.74
C ARG A 62 5.16 8.21 6.69
N MET A 63 4.61 8.52 7.86
CA MET A 63 3.47 9.42 7.98
C MET A 63 3.93 10.87 7.78
N GLU A 64 3.27 11.62 6.88
CA GLU A 64 3.49 13.08 6.72
C GLU A 64 2.42 13.92 7.44
N GLY A 65 1.42 13.26 8.01
CA GLY A 65 0.33 13.87 8.75
C GLY A 65 -0.74 12.85 9.04
N ARG A 66 -1.82 13.27 9.71
CA ARG A 66 -2.96 12.38 9.95
C ARG A 66 -3.50 11.89 8.60
N ALA A 67 -3.62 10.57 8.48
CA ALA A 67 -4.15 9.92 7.29
C ALA A 67 -3.37 10.15 5.97
N ARG A 68 -2.10 10.57 6.04
CA ARG A 68 -1.25 10.78 4.85
C ARG A 68 0.08 10.04 4.97
N VAL A 69 0.38 9.25 3.95
CA VAL A 69 1.59 8.43 3.87
C VAL A 69 2.44 8.95 2.72
N ARG A 70 3.75 9.05 2.94
CA ARG A 70 4.74 9.23 1.89
C ARG A 70 5.51 7.95 1.69
N ILE A 71 5.71 7.58 0.43
CA ILE A 71 6.49 6.43 -0.02
C ILE A 71 7.66 6.94 -0.86
N LEU A 72 8.85 6.36 -0.65
CA LEU A 72 10.08 6.59 -1.41
C LEU A 72 10.60 5.24 -1.91
N LEU A 73 10.68 5.05 -3.22
CA LEU A 73 11.23 3.81 -3.80
C LEU A 73 12.74 3.74 -3.57
N VAL A 74 13.25 2.56 -3.23
CA VAL A 74 14.70 2.29 -3.10
C VAL A 74 15.15 1.62 -4.39
N GLY A 75 16.08 2.26 -5.12
CA GLY A 75 16.63 1.74 -6.37
C GLY A 75 17.70 0.66 -6.12
N PRO A 76 17.98 -0.20 -7.12
CA PRO A 76 18.99 -1.26 -7.00
C PRO A 76 20.45 -0.75 -7.02
N GLU A 77 20.70 0.55 -7.25
CA GLU A 77 22.04 1.14 -7.42
C GLU A 77 22.40 2.22 -6.38
N ASP A 78 21.72 2.26 -5.22
CA ASP A 78 22.02 3.21 -4.12
C ASP A 78 23.30 2.80 -3.35
N ASP A 79 24.46 2.83 -4.00
CA ASP A 79 25.78 2.71 -3.35
C ASP A 79 26.56 4.04 -3.31
N GLU A 80 26.08 5.13 -3.89
CA GLU A 80 26.77 6.42 -3.83
C GLU A 80 25.81 7.57 -3.52
N GLU A 81 26.25 8.46 -2.61
CA GLU A 81 25.55 9.61 -2.07
C GLU A 81 25.11 10.59 -3.18
N GLU A 82 23.96 10.37 -3.81
CA GLU A 82 23.26 11.39 -4.60
C GLU A 82 21.80 11.49 -4.12
N ASP A 83 21.43 12.72 -3.72
CA ASP A 83 20.15 13.18 -3.22
C ASP A 83 18.94 12.31 -3.61
N ASP A 84 18.30 11.63 -2.65
CA ASP A 84 16.89 11.14 -2.61
C ASP A 84 16.08 11.22 -3.94
N GLU A 85 16.61 10.74 -5.08
CA GLU A 85 15.99 10.80 -6.42
C GLU A 85 14.96 9.67 -6.59
N GLY A 86 14.57 9.04 -5.49
CA GLY A 86 13.48 8.09 -5.45
C GLY A 86 12.14 8.77 -5.77
N LEU A 87 11.26 8.02 -6.45
CA LEU A 87 9.90 8.47 -6.70
C LEU A 87 9.16 8.65 -5.36
N VAL A 88 8.71 9.87 -5.11
CA VAL A 88 7.89 10.21 -3.96
C VAL A 88 6.42 10.06 -4.33
N VAL A 89 5.70 9.17 -3.63
CA VAL A 89 4.25 9.04 -3.80
C VAL A 89 3.54 9.35 -2.49
N THR A 90 2.52 10.21 -2.58
CA THR A 90 1.65 10.54 -1.46
C THR A 90 0.38 9.71 -1.55
N MET A 91 0.01 9.09 -0.44
CA MET A 91 -1.22 8.30 -0.31
C MET A 91 -2.10 8.82 0.82
N GLU A 92 -3.40 8.63 0.70
CA GLU A 92 -4.39 8.95 1.71
C GLU A 92 -5.28 7.74 2.05
N PHE A 93 -5.70 7.68 3.31
CA PHE A 93 -6.72 6.72 3.74
C PHE A 93 -8.11 7.24 3.36
N ARG A 94 -8.85 6.46 2.57
CA ARG A 94 -10.21 6.80 2.15
C ARG A 94 -11.20 5.70 2.51
N ARG A 95 -12.46 6.10 2.68
CA ARG A 95 -13.57 5.14 2.70
C ARG A 95 -13.90 4.78 1.25
N HIS A 96 -13.96 3.48 0.96
CA HIS A 96 -14.40 2.94 -0.32
C HIS A 96 -15.62 2.05 -0.08
N ASP A 97 -16.72 2.36 -0.75
CA ASP A 97 -17.92 1.53 -0.69
C ASP A 97 -17.82 0.45 -1.77
N ALA A 98 -17.55 -0.80 -1.36
CA ALA A 98 -17.49 -1.96 -2.24
C ALA A 98 -18.76 -2.81 -2.11
N ASP A 99 -18.96 -3.75 -3.05
CA ASP A 99 -20.11 -4.67 -3.04
C ASP A 99 -20.18 -5.52 -1.76
N THR A 100 -19.05 -5.76 -1.11
CA THR A 100 -18.93 -6.51 0.15
C THR A 100 -19.12 -5.64 1.40
N GLY A 101 -19.35 -4.34 1.24
CA GLY A 101 -19.46 -3.36 2.32
C GLY A 101 -18.41 -2.26 2.20
N ALA A 102 -18.55 -1.24 3.05
CA ALA A 102 -17.60 -0.15 3.11
C ALA A 102 -16.30 -0.60 3.79
N THR A 103 -15.17 -0.28 3.19
CA THR A 103 -13.84 -0.57 3.74
C THR A 103 -12.96 0.68 3.71
N THR A 104 -11.88 0.66 4.49
CA THR A 104 -10.84 1.70 4.42
C THR A 104 -9.77 1.24 3.44
N VAL A 105 -9.42 2.10 2.49
CA VAL A 105 -8.39 1.84 1.48
C VAL A 105 -7.28 2.88 1.53
N LEU A 106 -6.10 2.51 1.03
CA LEU A 106 -4.98 3.40 0.78
C LEU A 106 -4.90 3.72 -0.73
N ALA A 107 -4.88 5.00 -1.09
CA ALA A 107 -4.92 5.42 -2.48
C ALA A 107 -4.26 6.79 -2.70
N GLU A 108 -3.90 7.11 -3.94
CA GLU A 108 -3.43 8.43 -4.34
C GLU A 108 -4.54 9.49 -4.13
N PRO A 109 -4.18 10.73 -3.72
CA PRO A 109 -5.13 11.82 -3.61
C PRO A 109 -5.91 12.07 -4.91
N GLY A 110 -7.23 11.96 -4.83
CA GLY A 110 -8.13 12.19 -5.97
C GLY A 110 -8.13 11.09 -7.04
N ARG A 111 -7.49 9.93 -6.80
CA ARG A 111 -7.46 8.81 -7.75
C ARG A 111 -7.72 7.49 -7.03
N ASP A 112 -8.58 6.63 -7.58
CA ASP A 112 -8.82 5.28 -7.06
C ASP A 112 -7.73 4.30 -7.53
N ALA A 113 -6.48 4.65 -7.23
CA ALA A 113 -5.28 3.91 -7.60
C ALA A 113 -4.22 4.04 -6.50
N PHE A 114 -3.27 3.12 -6.46
CA PHE A 114 -2.10 3.17 -5.57
C PHE A 114 -0.89 2.91 -6.43
N TRP A 115 -0.02 3.89 -6.74
CA TRP A 115 1.16 3.58 -7.54
C TRP A 115 2.00 2.41 -6.98
N PRO A 116 2.40 1.41 -7.79
CA PRO A 116 2.16 1.21 -9.24
C PRO A 116 0.84 0.52 -9.62
N ALA A 117 0.04 0.10 -8.63
CA ALA A 117 -1.28 -0.48 -8.78
C ALA A 117 -2.33 0.44 -9.43
N THR A 118 -3.17 -0.18 -10.25
CA THR A 118 -4.33 0.50 -10.87
C THR A 118 -5.52 0.62 -9.93
N TYR A 119 -5.48 -0.03 -8.77
CA TYR A 119 -6.56 -0.10 -7.80
C TYR A 119 -6.08 0.37 -6.42
N PRO A 120 -6.98 0.89 -5.56
CA PRO A 120 -6.59 1.24 -4.21
C PRO A 120 -6.28 -0.03 -3.41
N LEU A 121 -5.48 0.10 -2.35
CA LEU A 121 -5.15 -1.03 -1.50
C LEU A 121 -6.14 -1.18 -0.35
N GLU A 122 -6.63 -2.39 -0.12
CA GLU A 122 -7.37 -2.75 1.08
C GLU A 122 -6.48 -3.54 2.06
N PRO A 123 -6.72 -3.43 3.37
CA PRO A 123 -5.99 -4.19 4.37
C PRO A 123 -6.35 -5.67 4.31
N VAL A 124 -5.34 -6.53 4.45
CA VAL A 124 -5.57 -7.97 4.62
C VAL A 124 -5.78 -8.23 6.11
N ALA A 125 -6.98 -8.70 6.47
CA ALA A 125 -7.22 -9.17 7.82
C ALA A 125 -6.35 -10.41 8.07
N GLU A 126 -5.38 -10.33 8.98
CA GLU A 126 -4.66 -11.51 9.45
C GLU A 126 -5.66 -12.41 10.17
N SER A 127 -5.92 -13.58 9.59
CA SER A 127 -6.69 -14.63 10.24
C SER A 127 -5.83 -15.14 11.40
N GLN A 128 -6.26 -14.85 12.63
CA GLN A 128 -5.68 -15.45 13.84
C GLN A 128 -6.06 -16.93 13.95
#